data_AF-A0A9P3AQQ6-F1
#
_entry.id   AF-A0A9P3AQQ6-F1
#
_cell.length_a   1.000
_cell.length_b   1.000
_cell.length_c   1.000
_cell.angle_alpha   90.00
_cell.angle_beta   90.00
_cell.angle_gamma   90.00
#
_symmetry.space_group_name_H-M   'P 1'
#
loop_
_entity.id
_entity.type
_entity.pdbx_description
1 polymer ?
#
loop_
_entity_poly.entity_id
_entity_poly.type
_entity_poly.pdbx_seq_one_letter_code
_entity_poly.pdbx_strand_id
1 'polypeptide(L)'
;MITFEKEVIDSAVSKLVKGDDYRDEVVNAINVSFLDFAVDFFKKIVAVKIQENNVDLVWYKKHFIAADNISPDDKAIFAGINKKTITNMRGSATKKLF
;
A
#
# COMPACT_ATOMS: atom_id res chain seq x y z
N MET A 1 9.34 -8.01 -13.69
CA MET A 1 9.14 -7.70 -12.26
C MET A 1 9.49 -8.96 -11.50
N ILE A 2 10.46 -8.91 -10.59
CA ILE A 2 10.89 -10.09 -9.82
C ILE A 2 9.86 -10.26 -8.71
N THR A 3 8.91 -11.18 -8.88
CA THR A 3 7.82 -11.35 -7.93
C THR A 3 8.21 -12.40 -6.89
N PHE A 4 8.95 -11.98 -5.87
CA PHE A 4 9.26 -12.81 -4.70
C PHE A 4 7.99 -13.27 -3.96
N GLU A 5 6.84 -12.64 -4.20
CA GLU A 5 5.56 -13.02 -3.60
C GLU A 5 5.20 -14.49 -3.86
N LYS A 6 5.46 -15.00 -5.07
CA LYS A 6 5.12 -16.39 -5.41
C LYS A 6 5.92 -17.37 -4.55
N GLU A 7 7.23 -17.15 -4.42
CA GLU A 7 8.10 -18.04 -3.64
C GLU A 7 7.73 -18.00 -2.15
N VAL A 8 7.37 -16.83 -1.62
CA VAL A 8 6.95 -16.68 -0.23
C VAL A 8 5.57 -17.31 0.03
N ILE A 9 4.63 -17.17 -0.91
CA ILE A 9 3.31 -17.82 -0.83
C ILE A 9 3.45 -19.34 -0.90
N ASP A 10 4.23 -19.86 -1.84
CA ASP A 10 4.45 -21.30 -2.00
C ASP A 10 5.09 -21.90 -0.72
N SER A 11 6.04 -21.17 -0.11
CA SER A 11 6.64 -21.54 1.17
C SER A 11 5.65 -21.52 2.34
N ALA A 12 4.82 -20.46 2.44
CA ALA A 12 3.80 -20.34 3.48
C ALA A 12 2.77 -21.47 3.38
N VAL A 13 2.30 -21.79 2.16
CA VAL A 13 1.37 -22.90 1.91
C VAL A 13 2.01 -24.24 2.26
N SER A 14 3.28 -24.46 1.91
CA SER A 14 3.97 -25.71 2.26
C SER A 14 4.05 -25.92 3.77
N LYS A 15 4.41 -24.89 4.54
CA LYS A 15 4.48 -24.94 6.00
C LYS A 15 3.11 -25.13 6.64
N LEU A 16 2.09 -24.42 6.15
CA LEU A 16 0.71 -24.59 6.59
C LEU A 16 0.23 -26.05 6.44
N VAL A 17 0.46 -26.67 5.27
CA VAL A 17 0.05 -28.06 5.00
C VAL A 17 0.81 -29.06 5.88
N LYS A 18 2.06 -28.75 6.26
CA LYS A 18 2.88 -29.56 7.16
C LYS A 18 2.56 -29.38 8.64
N GLY A 19 1.75 -28.37 9.00
CA GLY A 19 1.48 -28.00 10.39
C GLY A 19 2.62 -27.19 11.05
N ASP A 20 3.55 -26.68 10.25
CA ASP A 20 4.65 -25.82 10.70
C ASP A 20 4.18 -24.37 10.87
N ASP A 21 4.88 -23.60 11.71
CA ASP A 21 4.61 -22.17 11.83
C ASP A 21 5.03 -21.44 10.54
N TYR A 22 4.03 -20.83 9.91
CA TYR A 22 4.14 -20.12 8.63
C TYR A 22 4.08 -18.59 8.78
N ARG A 23 3.94 -18.08 10.01
CA ARG A 23 3.69 -16.65 10.27
C ARG A 23 4.85 -15.77 9.82
N ASP A 24 6.09 -16.26 9.95
CA ASP A 24 7.28 -15.54 9.50
C ASP A 24 7.28 -15.34 7.98
N GLU A 25 6.80 -16.31 7.21
CA GLU A 25 6.68 -16.19 5.76
C GLU A 25 5.64 -15.13 5.38
N VAL A 26 4.51 -15.08 6.10
CA VAL A 26 3.49 -14.06 5.88
C VAL A 26 4.05 -12.66 6.16
N VAL A 27 4.80 -12.47 7.25
CA VAL A 27 5.45 -11.19 7.56
C VAL A 27 6.46 -10.83 6.47
N ASN A 28 7.25 -11.79 5.98
CA ASN A 28 8.19 -11.56 4.89
C ASN A 28 7.49 -11.16 3.59
N ALA A 29 6.35 -11.78 3.25
CA ALA A 29 5.56 -11.40 2.08
C ALA A 29 5.11 -9.93 2.16
N ILE A 30 4.58 -9.53 3.33
CA ILE A 30 4.15 -8.15 3.58
C ILE A 30 5.32 -7.18 3.45
N ASN A 31 6.48 -7.51 4.03
CA ASN A 31 7.67 -6.66 3.98
C ASN A 31 8.18 -6.47 2.55
N VAL A 32 8.22 -7.54 1.75
CA VAL A 32 8.65 -7.46 0.35
C VAL A 32 7.67 -6.63 -0.47
N SER A 33 6.36 -6.89 -0.34
CA SER A 33 5.32 -6.12 -1.04
C SER A 33 5.38 -4.62 -0.68
N PHE A 34 5.62 -4.31 0.59
CA PHE A 34 5.81 -2.94 1.06
C PHE A 34 7.09 -2.30 0.49
N LEU A 35 8.20 -3.04 0.43
CA LEU A 35 9.45 -2.54 -0.12
C LEU A 35 9.31 -2.21 -1.61
N ASP A 36 8.69 -3.10 -2.39
CA ASP A 36 8.42 -2.88 -3.81
C ASP A 36 7.56 -1.63 -4.02
N PHE A 37 6.49 -1.48 -3.23
CA PHE A 37 5.67 -0.28 -3.22
C PHE A 37 6.51 0.97 -2.92
N ALA A 38 7.32 0.95 -1.87
CA ALA A 38 8.12 2.11 -1.46
C ALA A 38 9.12 2.51 -2.54
N VAL A 39 9.82 1.55 -3.12
CA VAL A 39 10.78 1.78 -4.21
C VAL A 39 10.09 2.42 -5.41
N ASP A 40 8.95 1.87 -5.85
CA ASP A 40 8.24 2.40 -7.01
C ASP A 40 7.59 3.76 -6.74
N PHE A 41 7.10 4.00 -5.52
CA PHE A 41 6.63 5.30 -5.08
C PHE A 41 7.76 6.34 -5.13
N PHE A 42 8.93 6.04 -4.56
CA PHE A 42 10.05 6.97 -4.57
C PHE A 42 10.58 7.24 -5.98
N LYS A 43 10.62 6.24 -6.87
CA LYS A 43 10.97 6.47 -8.29
C LYS A 43 10.05 7.52 -8.93
N LYS A 44 8.74 7.47 -8.69
CA LYS A 44 7.77 8.45 -9.20
C LYS A 44 8.08 9.86 -8.65
N ILE A 45 8.35 9.97 -7.34
CA ILE A 45 8.70 11.25 -6.71
C ILE A 45 10.00 11.83 -7.28
N VAL A 46 11.03 10.99 -7.45
CA VAL A 46 12.32 11.42 -8.01
C VAL A 46 12.16 11.87 -9.46
N ALA A 47 11.43 11.11 -10.29
CA ALA A 47 11.17 11.48 -11.68
C ALA A 47 10.52 12.87 -11.80
N VAL A 48 9.54 13.16 -10.95
CA VAL A 48 8.90 14.49 -10.91
C VAL A 48 9.88 15.55 -10.41
N LYS A 49 10.64 15.30 -9.34
CA LYS A 49 11.63 16.27 -8.83
C LYS A 49 12.72 16.63 -9.85
N ILE A 50 13.03 15.72 -10.78
CA ILE A 50 13.97 15.98 -11.88
C ILE A 50 13.32 16.87 -12.95
N GLN A 51 12.01 16.72 -13.20
CA GLN A 51 11.28 17.44 -14.24
C GLN A 51 10.72 18.80 -13.77
N GLU A 52 10.40 18.93 -12.49
CA GLU A 52 9.76 20.10 -11.91
C GLU A 52 10.60 20.69 -10.77
N ASN A 53 10.83 22.01 -10.83
CA ASN A 53 11.69 22.71 -9.87
C ASN A 53 11.13 22.78 -8.44
N ASN A 54 9.84 22.52 -8.21
CA ASN A 54 9.25 22.68 -6.88
C ASN A 54 8.17 21.65 -6.56
N VAL A 55 8.59 20.50 -6.03
CA VAL A 55 7.70 19.46 -5.49
C VAL A 55 7.46 19.75 -4.01
N ASP A 56 6.36 20.44 -3.72
CA ASP A 56 5.92 20.79 -2.37
C ASP A 56 4.64 20.03 -1.95
N LEU A 57 4.12 20.34 -0.77
CA LEU A 57 2.91 19.69 -0.24
C LEU A 57 1.66 19.99 -1.08
N VAL A 58 1.59 21.15 -1.72
CA VAL A 58 0.44 21.54 -2.55
C VAL A 58 0.43 20.70 -3.82
N TRP A 59 1.60 20.56 -4.45
CA TRP A 59 1.80 19.67 -5.57
C TRP A 59 1.42 18.22 -5.21
N TYR A 60 1.91 17.71 -4.07
CA TYR A 60 1.60 16.35 -3.63
C TYR A 60 0.10 16.10 -3.49
N LYS A 61 -0.63 17.02 -2.83
CA LYS A 61 -2.08 16.91 -2.67
C LYS A 61 -2.79 16.92 -4.03
N LYS A 62 -2.38 17.79 -4.94
CA LYS A 62 -2.97 17.87 -6.28
C LYS A 62 -2.78 16.57 -7.07
N HIS A 63 -1.58 16.02 -7.05
CA HIS A 63 -1.20 14.89 -7.91
C HIS A 63 -1.51 13.52 -7.32
N PHE A 64 -1.47 13.34 -5.99
CA PHE A 64 -1.66 12.04 -5.35
C PHE A 64 -3.00 11.89 -4.61
N ILE A 65 -3.66 12.99 -4.24
CA ILE A 65 -4.90 12.95 -3.43
C ILE A 65 -6.11 13.46 -4.22
N ALA A 66 -6.00 14.62 -4.86
CA ALA A 66 -7.10 15.26 -5.56
C ALA A 66 -7.28 14.75 -7.00
N ALA A 67 -6.28 14.11 -7.59
CA ALA A 67 -6.33 13.66 -8.97
C ALA A 67 -7.45 12.63 -9.21
N ASP A 68 -8.22 12.81 -10.29
CA ASP A 68 -9.40 11.98 -10.60
C ASP A 68 -9.04 10.59 -11.14
N ASN A 69 -7.82 10.43 -11.64
CA ASN A 69 -7.30 9.16 -12.16
C ASN A 69 -6.80 8.20 -11.07
N ILE A 70 -6.87 8.59 -9.80
CA ILE A 70 -6.41 7.76 -8.67
C ILE A 70 -7.64 7.17 -7.96
N SER A 71 -7.60 5.87 -7.69
CA SER A 71 -8.68 5.20 -6.98
C SER A 71 -8.81 5.72 -5.54
N PRO A 72 -10.00 5.65 -4.93
CA PRO A 72 -10.16 6.00 -3.52
C PRO A 72 -9.25 5.23 -2.56
N ASP A 73 -8.87 4.00 -2.93
CA ASP A 73 -8.00 3.14 -2.11
C ASP A 73 -6.55 3.60 -2.19
N ASP A 74 -6.06 3.92 -3.39
CA ASP A 74 -4.73 4.49 -3.58
C ASP A 74 -4.61 5.87 -2.93
N LYS A 75 -5.66 6.70 -2.99
CA LYS A 75 -5.72 7.99 -2.29
C LYS A 75 -5.55 7.81 -0.77
N ALA A 76 -6.15 6.77 -0.20
CA ALA A 76 -6.01 6.46 1.22
C ALA A 76 -4.57 6.04 1.56
N ILE A 77 -3.96 5.20 0.72
CA ILE A 77 -2.55 4.79 0.85
C ILE A 77 -1.62 6.00 0.78
N PHE A 78 -1.77 6.87 -0.23
CA PHE A 78 -0.94 8.07 -0.39
C PHE A 78 -1.16 9.12 0.73
N ALA A 79 -2.35 9.15 1.32
CA ALA A 79 -2.64 9.98 2.50
C ALA A 79 -2.10 9.37 3.81
N GLY A 80 -1.52 8.16 3.76
CA GLY A 80 -1.02 7.46 4.95
C GLY A 80 -2.15 7.08 5.92
N ILE A 81 -3.36 6.85 5.42
CA ILE A 81 -4.55 6.58 6.24
C ILE A 81 -5.30 5.34 5.77
N ASN A 82 -5.81 4.55 6.71
CA ASN A 82 -6.66 3.40 6.38
C ASN A 82 -8.07 3.88 5.98
N LYS A 83 -8.64 3.28 4.93
CA LYS A 83 -10.04 3.50 4.50
C LYS A 83 -11.04 3.36 5.64
N LYS A 84 -10.85 2.39 6.54
CA LYS A 84 -11.68 2.21 7.74
C LYS A 84 -11.64 3.45 8.63
N THR A 85 -10.48 4.07 8.82
CA THR A 85 -10.32 5.31 9.58
C THR A 85 -11.09 6.45 8.90
N ILE A 86 -11.01 6.59 7.58
CA ILE A 86 -11.77 7.59 6.81
C ILE A 86 -13.28 7.39 7.00
N THR A 87 -13.77 6.15 6.85
CA THR A 87 -15.19 5.81 7.02
C THR A 87 -15.67 6.10 8.44
N ASN A 88 -14.86 5.77 9.45
CA ASN A 88 -15.17 6.08 10.86
C ASN A 88 -15.25 7.60 11.09
N MET A 89 -14.29 8.37 10.57
CA MET A 89 -14.28 9.84 10.70
C MET A 89 -15.45 10.50 9.97
N ARG A 90 -15.89 9.94 8.84
CA ARG A 90 -17.08 10.42 8.11
C ARG A 90 -18.41 10.04 8.78
N GLY A 91 -18.39 9.22 9.83
CA GLY A 91 -19.60 8.76 10.51
C GLY A 91 -20.50 7.84 9.66
N SER A 92 -20.02 7.39 8.50
CA SER A 92 -20.78 6.51 7.58
C SER A 92 -20.57 5.02 7.85
N ALA A 93 -19.81 4.68 8.89
CA ALA A 93 -19.62 3.31 9.35
C ALA A 93 -20.92 2.79 9.98
N THR A 94 -21.72 2.04 9.21
CA THR A 94 -22.88 1.34 9.78
C THR A 94 -22.37 0.20 10.67
N LYS A 95 -22.52 0.33 12.00
CA LYS A 95 -22.40 -0.82 12.90
C LYS A 95 -23.50 -1.81 12.53
N LYS A 96 -23.18 -2.90 11.83
CA LYS A 96 -24.03 -4.09 11.87
C LYS A 96 -23.86 -4.72 13.25
N LEU A 97 -24.77 -4.39 14.15
CA LEU A 97 -25.02 -5.17 15.35
C LEU A 97 -25.72 -6.45 14.87
N PHE A 98 -25.00 -7.56 14.92
CA PHE A 98 -25.62 -8.89 14.84
C PHE A 98 -26.32 -9.20 16.15
#